data_AF-A0A1G6WB84-F1
#
_entry.id   AF-A0A1G6WB84-F1
#
_cell.length_a   1.000
_cell.length_b   1.000
_cell.length_c   1.000
_cell.angle_alpha   90.00
_cell.angle_beta   90.00
_cell.angle_gamma   90.00
#
_symmetry.space_group_name_H-M   'P 1'
#
loop_
_entity.id
_entity.type
_entity.pdbx_description
1 polymer ?
#
loop_
_entity_poly.entity_id
_entity_poly.type
_entity_poly.pdbx_seq_one_letter_code
_entity_poly.pdbx_strand_id
1 'polypeptide(L)'
;MAEHTRRRFVTGGIGAVAASALAGCLGGSGQSSGTTGQASFFVFGDIASQVAGDAATGKTLVPVGQHGHGWEPGPRVQQTVLESNLFIHGMEGFQPWADDIVETIESDGADVAVVDASAGVQLQEPGHSHEQAHDHEDEHEAANQHGESPPWEWAGLYHLETGTYTYTFEQGPDPQMHLAVLSTDEGGDHGIHHVEETAHSLYESDHSSHTTVEADGTLSPSSESLYTLEFAENGATTYTLQVESEGHYVLFAQHVPSEFNAALSNEGGASVTPEVTEAVGGHDHGHETEDDHENEDGHDHGHGHAGGMDPHFWIDPVRAKTAVDNIQQGFANVDSENSSTYKSNATQYKDKLDDLHSSLQSGLEGASKDVVFVAGHNAFGYLGARYGFEVKTLTSISPDDQPTPRDIEQAQQLISEHDLQYVCSDPLESQQAAQQLVAETDATEVLPLTSIPGQTQEWADKDWGYVDVMKNVNLPTLQKALDA
;
A
#
# COMPACT_ATOMS: atom_id res chain seq x y z
N MET A 1 42.75 52.05 -79.22
CA MET A 1 42.27 53.43 -79.44
C MET A 1 40.90 53.34 -80.12
N ALA A 2 39.87 54.06 -79.72
CA ALA A 2 39.77 55.04 -78.63
C ALA A 2 38.68 54.65 -77.62
N GLU A 3 38.71 55.27 -76.43
CA GLU A 3 37.61 55.21 -75.46
C GLU A 3 36.54 56.23 -75.79
N HIS A 4 35.30 56.01 -75.32
CA HIS A 4 34.48 56.98 -74.58
C HIS A 4 33.16 56.32 -74.15
N THR A 5 32.41 56.68 -73.11
CA THR A 5 32.66 57.16 -71.72
C THR A 5 31.26 57.25 -71.08
N ARG A 6 30.91 56.27 -70.23
CA ARG A 6 30.09 56.38 -68.98
C ARG A 6 28.78 57.21 -68.90
N ARG A 7 27.77 56.54 -68.29
CA ARG A 7 26.70 57.06 -67.37
C ARG A 7 25.52 57.82 -68.03
N ARG A 8 24.29 57.83 -67.48
CA ARG A 8 23.76 57.28 -66.19
C ARG A 8 22.25 56.94 -66.26
N PHE A 9 21.75 56.30 -65.19
CA PHE A 9 20.34 56.16 -64.74
C PHE A 9 19.51 57.46 -64.94
N VAL A 10 18.16 57.46 -65.00
CA VAL A 10 17.09 56.65 -64.34
C VAL A 10 15.88 56.55 -65.34
N THR A 11 14.72 55.86 -65.23
CA THR A 11 13.91 55.21 -64.16
C THR A 11 12.93 54.17 -64.76
N GLY A 12 12.31 53.30 -63.93
CA GLY A 12 10.89 52.90 -64.12
C GLY A 12 10.58 51.50 -64.67
N GLY A 13 10.71 50.46 -63.85
CA GLY A 13 10.18 49.11 -64.13
C GLY A 13 8.94 48.79 -63.30
N ILE A 14 7.82 48.46 -63.95
CA ILE A 14 6.60 47.98 -63.26
C ILE A 14 6.74 46.47 -63.03
N GLY A 15 6.73 46.04 -61.77
CA GLY A 15 6.66 44.63 -61.37
C GLY A 15 5.28 44.31 -60.79
N ALA A 16 4.67 43.21 -61.21
CA ALA A 16 3.33 42.83 -60.76
C ALA A 16 3.35 42.30 -59.31
N VAL A 17 2.41 42.77 -58.49
CA VAL A 17 2.18 42.21 -57.15
C VAL A 17 1.41 40.90 -57.29
N ALA A 18 2.10 39.78 -57.08
CA ALA A 18 1.45 38.50 -56.86
C ALA A 18 0.86 38.48 -55.45
N ALA A 19 -0.46 38.56 -55.34
CA ALA A 19 -1.17 38.56 -54.06
C ALA A 19 -1.29 37.14 -53.47
N SER A 20 -0.14 36.55 -53.10
CA SER A 20 -0.11 35.37 -52.24
C SER A 20 -0.58 35.76 -50.85
N ALA A 21 -1.86 35.52 -50.55
CA ALA A 21 -2.44 35.79 -49.25
C ALA A 21 -1.85 34.83 -48.20
N LEU A 22 -0.73 35.23 -47.60
CA LEU A 22 -0.32 34.72 -46.30
C LEU A 22 -1.39 35.13 -45.29
N ALA A 23 -2.39 34.28 -45.14
CA ALA A 23 -3.25 34.26 -43.96
C ALA A 23 -2.37 33.83 -42.77
N GLY A 24 -1.59 34.79 -42.28
CA GLY A 24 -0.84 34.65 -41.04
C GLY A 24 -1.83 34.55 -39.91
N CYS A 25 -2.27 33.32 -39.61
CA CYS A 25 -2.82 33.03 -38.30
C CYS A 25 -1.76 33.44 -37.28
N LEU A 26 -2.01 34.56 -36.63
CA LEU A 26 -1.55 34.80 -35.27
C LEU A 26 -2.31 33.85 -34.34
N GLY A 27 -2.18 32.54 -34.60
CA GLY A 27 -2.13 31.56 -33.54
C GLY A 27 -0.86 31.89 -32.77
N GLY A 28 -0.98 32.86 -31.86
CA GLY A 28 -0.03 32.94 -30.79
C GLY A 28 -0.09 31.59 -30.10
N SER A 29 1.02 30.86 -30.13
CA SER A 29 1.32 29.90 -29.09
C SER A 29 1.42 30.70 -27.79
N GLY A 30 0.26 31.04 -27.23
CA GLY A 30 0.11 31.25 -25.81
C GLY A 30 0.56 29.94 -25.22
N GLN A 31 1.83 29.91 -24.82
CA GLN A 31 2.38 28.88 -23.99
C GLN A 31 1.65 29.07 -22.66
N SER A 32 0.52 28.37 -22.52
CA SER A 32 -0.20 28.34 -21.27
C SER A 32 0.78 27.87 -20.20
N SER A 33 0.71 28.50 -19.04
CA SER A 33 0.89 27.77 -17.79
C SER A 33 -0.26 26.77 -17.72
N GLY A 34 -0.12 25.68 -18.49
CA GLY A 34 -1.18 24.71 -18.74
C GLY A 34 -1.46 23.91 -17.48
N THR A 35 -2.72 23.55 -17.29
CA THR A 35 -3.21 22.81 -16.14
C THR A 35 -2.39 21.54 -15.92
N THR A 36 -1.77 21.40 -14.75
CA THR A 36 -0.90 20.26 -14.40
C THR A 36 -1.50 19.43 -13.27
N GLY A 37 -1.65 18.13 -13.50
CA GLY A 37 -2.01 17.14 -12.48
C GLY A 37 -0.87 16.15 -12.26
N GLN A 38 -0.44 16.00 -11.02
CA GLN A 38 0.56 15.02 -10.60
C GLN A 38 -0.15 13.85 -9.91
N ALA A 39 0.22 12.62 -10.23
CA ALA A 39 -0.38 11.42 -9.68
C ALA A 39 0.62 10.61 -8.85
N SER A 40 0.18 10.10 -7.69
CA SER A 40 0.99 9.30 -6.78
C SER A 40 1.36 7.92 -7.34
N PHE A 41 0.63 7.43 -8.34
CA PHE A 41 0.72 6.05 -8.82
C PHE A 41 0.61 5.98 -10.35
N PHE A 42 1.26 4.99 -10.98
CA PHE A 42 1.35 4.93 -12.45
C PHE A 42 -0.01 4.85 -13.14
N VAL A 43 -0.93 4.02 -12.64
CA VAL A 43 -2.26 3.83 -13.24
C VAL A 43 -3.08 5.12 -13.22
N PHE A 44 -3.06 5.85 -12.09
CA PHE A 44 -3.71 7.15 -11.98
C PHE A 44 -3.03 8.19 -12.89
N GLY A 45 -1.70 8.08 -13.09
CA GLY A 45 -0.91 8.89 -14.03
C GLY A 45 -1.26 8.68 -15.51
N ASP A 46 -1.46 7.43 -15.96
CA ASP A 46 -1.97 7.14 -17.32
C ASP A 46 -3.38 7.69 -17.49
N ILE A 47 -4.30 7.39 -16.55
CA ILE A 47 -5.67 7.92 -16.59
C ILE A 47 -5.66 9.46 -16.66
N ALA A 48 -4.85 10.13 -15.83
CA ALA A 48 -4.70 11.59 -15.85
C ALA A 48 -4.15 12.12 -17.18
N SER A 49 -3.13 11.47 -17.75
CA SER A 49 -2.58 11.81 -19.07
C SER A 49 -3.64 11.68 -20.17
N GLN A 50 -4.40 10.59 -20.16
CA GLN A 50 -5.41 10.27 -21.18
C GLN A 50 -6.65 11.17 -21.07
N VAL A 51 -7.06 11.55 -19.85
CA VAL A 51 -8.11 12.54 -19.60
C VAL A 51 -7.65 13.94 -20.01
N ALA A 52 -6.43 14.35 -19.64
CA ALA A 52 -5.84 15.64 -19.99
C ALA A 52 -5.75 15.85 -21.51
N GLY A 53 -5.17 14.88 -22.24
CA GLY A 53 -4.90 14.99 -23.68
C GLY A 53 -4.10 16.27 -24.02
N ASP A 54 -4.42 16.89 -25.15
CA ASP A 54 -3.75 18.13 -25.60
C ASP A 54 -4.12 19.39 -24.77
N ALA A 55 -5.05 19.31 -23.81
CA ALA A 55 -5.55 20.47 -23.06
C ALA A 55 -4.82 20.73 -21.73
N ALA A 56 -4.19 19.71 -21.15
CA ALA A 56 -3.52 19.77 -19.85
C ALA A 56 -2.27 18.88 -19.84
N THR A 57 -1.72 18.60 -18.66
CA THR A 57 -0.66 17.61 -18.48
C THR A 57 -0.93 16.80 -17.21
N GLY A 58 -1.32 15.54 -17.39
CA GLY A 58 -1.34 14.54 -16.32
C GLY A 58 -0.05 13.70 -16.35
N LYS A 59 0.54 13.42 -15.19
CA LYS A 59 1.77 12.62 -15.05
C LYS A 59 1.78 11.77 -13.79
N THR A 60 2.44 10.62 -13.85
CA THR A 60 2.91 9.89 -12.66
C THR A 60 4.13 10.60 -12.05
N LEU A 61 4.23 10.60 -10.72
CA LEU A 61 5.43 11.00 -9.98
C LEU A 61 6.42 9.84 -9.83
N VAL A 62 5.91 8.60 -9.73
CA VAL A 62 6.71 7.36 -9.66
C VAL A 62 7.55 7.23 -10.93
N PRO A 63 8.89 7.14 -10.85
CA PRO A 63 9.76 6.98 -12.00
C PRO A 63 9.61 5.61 -12.71
N VAL A 64 9.99 5.57 -14.00
CA VAL A 64 10.13 4.31 -14.75
C VAL A 64 11.14 3.40 -14.03
N GLY A 65 10.77 2.14 -13.82
CA GLY A 65 11.57 1.16 -13.08
C GLY A 65 11.52 1.30 -11.56
N GLN A 66 10.52 1.99 -11.00
CA GLN A 66 10.23 2.02 -9.56
C GLN A 66 8.86 1.38 -9.27
N HIS A 67 8.73 0.79 -8.09
CA HIS A 67 7.52 0.13 -7.59
C HIS A 67 6.71 1.11 -6.75
N GLY A 68 5.49 1.45 -7.16
CA GLY A 68 4.76 2.61 -6.63
C GLY A 68 4.33 2.54 -5.16
N HIS A 69 4.29 1.35 -4.56
CA HIS A 69 3.94 1.16 -3.14
C HIS A 69 5.10 1.65 -2.26
N GLY A 70 6.18 0.86 -2.10
CA GLY A 70 7.42 1.24 -1.42
C GLY A 70 8.33 2.26 -2.14
N TRP A 71 7.79 3.19 -2.94
CA TRP A 71 8.58 4.29 -3.52
C TRP A 71 8.49 5.56 -2.67
N GLU A 72 9.56 5.88 -1.95
CA GLU A 72 9.67 7.14 -1.20
C GLU A 72 10.02 8.35 -2.12
N PRO A 73 9.29 9.47 -2.00
CA PRO A 73 9.56 10.68 -2.75
C PRO A 73 10.70 11.52 -2.13
N GLY A 74 11.72 11.87 -2.93
CA GLY A 74 12.67 12.91 -2.53
C GLY A 74 12.01 14.31 -2.50
N PRO A 75 12.44 15.28 -1.66
CA PRO A 75 11.73 16.56 -1.41
C PRO A 75 11.37 17.44 -2.62
N ARG A 76 11.96 17.19 -3.80
CA ARG A 76 11.56 17.83 -5.06
C ARG A 76 10.16 17.42 -5.53
N VAL A 77 9.68 16.24 -5.12
CA VAL A 77 8.37 15.71 -5.48
C VAL A 77 7.28 16.54 -4.78
N GLN A 78 7.39 16.74 -3.46
CA GLN A 78 6.51 17.64 -2.70
C GLN A 78 6.48 19.04 -3.33
N GLN A 79 7.63 19.64 -3.66
CA GLN A 79 7.68 20.91 -4.41
C GLN A 79 6.97 20.81 -5.78
N THR A 80 7.13 19.70 -6.52
CA THR A 80 6.50 19.49 -7.83
C THR A 80 4.97 19.34 -7.75
N VAL A 81 4.45 18.88 -6.60
CA VAL A 81 3.02 18.85 -6.30
C VAL A 81 2.52 20.24 -5.89
N LEU A 82 3.22 20.94 -4.99
CA LEU A 82 2.88 22.30 -4.55
C LEU A 82 3.01 23.36 -5.67
N GLU A 83 3.75 23.07 -6.74
CA GLU A 83 3.80 23.87 -7.98
C GLU A 83 2.76 23.44 -9.05
N SER A 84 1.93 22.42 -8.78
CA SER A 84 0.93 21.90 -9.70
C SER A 84 -0.47 22.50 -9.48
N ASN A 85 -1.46 22.08 -10.26
CA ASN A 85 -2.87 22.44 -10.06
C ASN A 85 -3.71 21.31 -9.45
N LEU A 86 -3.27 20.05 -9.57
CA LEU A 86 -3.92 18.90 -8.94
C LEU A 86 -2.92 17.89 -8.39
N PHE A 87 -3.24 17.32 -7.25
CA PHE A 87 -2.64 16.08 -6.75
C PHE A 87 -3.67 14.95 -6.82
N ILE A 88 -3.27 13.82 -7.40
CA ILE A 88 -4.15 12.66 -7.64
C ILE A 88 -3.57 11.47 -6.88
N HIS A 89 -4.30 10.93 -5.91
CA HIS A 89 -3.84 9.89 -5.00
C HIS A 89 -4.79 8.68 -4.96
N GLY A 90 -4.39 7.61 -4.25
CA GLY A 90 -5.24 6.45 -3.97
C GLY A 90 -6.11 6.66 -2.72
N MET A 91 -6.62 5.56 -2.16
CA MET A 91 -7.23 5.58 -0.83
C MET A 91 -6.20 5.92 0.26
N GLU A 92 -6.67 6.47 1.36
CA GLU A 92 -5.92 6.66 2.62
C GLU A 92 -5.23 5.35 3.05
N GLY A 93 -3.96 5.42 3.41
CA GLY A 93 -3.14 4.26 3.82
C GLY A 93 -2.56 3.44 2.66
N PHE A 94 -2.86 3.79 1.39
CA PHE A 94 -2.28 3.10 0.23
C PHE A 94 -0.82 3.46 -0.03
N GLN A 95 -0.46 4.72 0.21
CA GLN A 95 0.86 5.28 -0.04
C GLN A 95 1.10 6.39 1.01
N PRO A 96 1.69 6.09 2.18
CA PRO A 96 1.79 7.05 3.29
C PRO A 96 2.36 8.41 2.88
N TRP A 97 3.40 8.42 2.04
CA TRP A 97 4.00 9.66 1.51
C TRP A 97 3.04 10.54 0.70
N ALA A 98 2.01 9.96 0.09
CA ALA A 98 0.99 10.68 -0.65
C ALA A 98 -0.04 11.28 0.31
N ASP A 99 -0.36 10.56 1.39
CA ASP A 99 -1.24 11.01 2.46
C ASP A 99 -0.58 12.18 3.23
N ASP A 100 0.73 12.09 3.54
CA ASP A 100 1.56 13.20 4.08
C ASP A 100 1.47 14.48 3.22
N ILE A 101 1.44 14.30 1.88
CA ILE A 101 1.34 15.41 0.92
C ILE A 101 -0.08 15.98 0.87
N VAL A 102 -1.12 15.16 1.06
CA VAL A 102 -2.50 15.65 1.23
C VAL A 102 -2.61 16.47 2.50
N GLU A 103 -2.13 15.97 3.65
CA GLU A 103 -2.13 16.73 4.91
C GLU A 103 -1.33 18.04 4.77
N THR A 104 -0.17 18.01 4.10
CA THR A 104 0.60 19.23 3.79
C THR A 104 -0.24 20.24 3.00
N ILE A 105 -0.93 19.81 1.94
CA ILE A 105 -1.73 20.69 1.08
C ILE A 105 -2.89 21.33 1.86
N GLU A 106 -3.58 20.55 2.70
CA GLU A 106 -4.74 21.02 3.47
C GLU A 106 -4.34 21.93 4.65
N SER A 107 -3.24 21.62 5.34
CA SER A 107 -2.74 22.39 6.49
C SER A 107 -2.08 23.73 6.10
N ASP A 108 -1.23 23.76 5.05
CA ASP A 108 -0.68 25.01 4.50
C ASP A 108 -1.73 25.83 3.70
N GLY A 109 -2.86 25.21 3.33
CA GLY A 109 -3.89 25.83 2.49
C GLY A 109 -3.40 26.12 1.06
N ALA A 110 -2.67 25.18 0.46
CA ALA A 110 -2.05 25.34 -0.84
C ALA A 110 -3.08 25.36 -2.00
N ASP A 111 -2.77 26.07 -3.09
CA ASP A 111 -3.65 26.23 -4.28
C ASP A 111 -3.59 25.00 -5.22
N VAL A 112 -3.73 23.80 -4.64
CA VAL A 112 -3.64 22.49 -5.31
C VAL A 112 -4.92 21.70 -5.04
N ALA A 113 -5.62 21.26 -6.10
CA ALA A 113 -6.82 20.43 -5.94
C ALA A 113 -6.45 18.97 -5.66
N VAL A 114 -6.75 18.49 -4.46
CA VAL A 114 -6.63 17.07 -4.08
C VAL A 114 -7.74 16.25 -4.76
N VAL A 115 -7.39 15.07 -5.29
CA VAL A 115 -8.29 14.16 -6.02
C VAL A 115 -8.00 12.70 -5.64
N ASP A 116 -8.85 12.13 -4.79
CA ASP A 116 -8.88 10.69 -4.52
C ASP A 116 -9.43 9.93 -5.76
N ALA A 117 -8.58 9.10 -6.36
CA ALA A 117 -8.94 8.24 -7.49
C ALA A 117 -9.84 7.06 -7.10
N SER A 118 -9.86 6.68 -5.81
CA SER A 118 -10.71 5.64 -5.24
C SER A 118 -12.09 6.14 -4.77
N ALA A 119 -12.29 7.44 -4.60
CA ALA A 119 -13.51 8.00 -4.02
C ALA A 119 -14.79 7.46 -4.69
N GLY A 120 -15.64 6.80 -3.90
CA GLY A 120 -16.89 6.20 -4.36
C GLY A 120 -16.77 4.83 -5.03
N VAL A 121 -15.57 4.25 -5.12
CA VAL A 121 -15.38 2.83 -5.45
C VAL A 121 -15.89 1.98 -4.29
N GLN A 122 -16.62 0.91 -4.61
CA GLN A 122 -16.99 -0.12 -3.63
C GLN A 122 -15.79 -1.06 -3.43
N LEU A 123 -14.90 -0.73 -2.51
CA LEU A 123 -13.75 -1.59 -2.21
C LEU A 123 -14.19 -2.98 -1.69
N GLN A 124 -13.27 -3.93 -1.69
CA GLN A 124 -13.44 -5.27 -1.13
C GLN A 124 -12.54 -5.45 0.09
N GLU A 125 -12.98 -6.26 1.05
CA GLU A 125 -12.10 -6.79 2.08
C GLU A 125 -10.95 -7.60 1.40
N PRO A 126 -9.72 -7.59 1.95
CA PRO A 126 -8.61 -8.41 1.49
C PRO A 126 -9.00 -9.88 1.34
N GLY A 127 -8.47 -10.52 0.30
CA GLY A 127 -8.79 -11.89 -0.07
C GLY A 127 -8.16 -12.93 0.85
N HIS A 128 -8.66 -13.07 2.09
CA HIS A 128 -8.34 -14.21 2.95
C HIS A 128 -8.78 -15.51 2.27
N SER A 129 -7.83 -16.39 1.97
CA SER A 129 -8.06 -17.68 1.31
C SER A 129 -8.67 -18.70 2.28
N HIS A 130 -9.95 -18.51 2.63
CA HIS A 130 -10.72 -19.45 3.42
C HIS A 130 -11.00 -20.74 2.62
N GLU A 131 -10.15 -21.74 2.80
CA GLU A 131 -10.37 -23.08 2.28
C GLU A 131 -11.66 -23.67 2.87
N GLN A 132 -12.62 -23.99 1.99
CA GLN A 132 -13.83 -24.72 2.39
C GLN A 132 -13.47 -26.20 2.56
N ALA A 133 -13.05 -26.57 3.77
CA ALA A 133 -12.82 -27.95 4.15
C ALA A 133 -14.07 -28.81 3.84
N HIS A 134 -13.92 -29.75 2.90
CA HIS A 134 -15.00 -30.64 2.50
C HIS A 134 -15.31 -31.70 3.58
N ASP A 135 -16.60 -32.01 3.77
CA ASP A 135 -17.09 -33.02 4.71
C ASP A 135 -16.35 -34.37 4.62
N HIS A 136 -15.55 -34.67 5.64
CA HIS A 136 -15.04 -36.00 5.91
C HIS A 136 -15.32 -36.38 7.38
N GLU A 137 -16.31 -37.25 7.59
CA GLU A 137 -16.59 -37.88 8.89
C GLU A 137 -15.47 -38.88 9.24
N ASP A 138 -14.49 -38.49 10.06
CA ASP A 138 -13.60 -39.42 10.78
C ASP A 138 -13.23 -38.87 12.18
N GLU A 139 -13.18 -39.76 13.18
CA GLU A 139 -13.18 -39.40 14.61
C GLU A 139 -11.78 -39.04 15.15
N HIS A 140 -11.41 -37.75 15.16
CA HIS A 140 -10.23 -37.26 15.89
C HIS A 140 -10.53 -36.01 16.74
N GLU A 141 -9.89 -35.92 17.91
CA GLU A 141 -10.18 -34.90 18.93
C GLU A 141 -9.65 -33.52 18.50
N ALA A 142 -10.53 -32.52 18.51
CA ALA A 142 -10.21 -31.17 18.03
C ALA A 142 -9.44 -30.36 19.08
N ALA A 143 -8.28 -29.83 18.68
CA ALA A 143 -7.84 -28.52 19.12
C ALA A 143 -8.42 -27.50 18.14
N ASN A 144 -9.28 -26.59 18.61
CA ASN A 144 -9.65 -25.43 17.82
C ASN A 144 -8.48 -24.45 17.82
N GLN A 145 -8.13 -23.89 16.66
CA GLN A 145 -7.46 -22.60 16.59
C GLN A 145 -8.50 -21.58 16.11
N HIS A 146 -8.72 -20.54 16.91
CA HIS A 146 -9.75 -19.54 16.66
C HIS A 146 -9.19 -18.40 15.80
N GLY A 147 -9.86 -18.10 14.69
CA GLY A 147 -9.62 -16.88 13.91
C GLY A 147 -10.28 -15.66 14.55
N GLU A 148 -9.99 -15.42 15.83
CA GLU A 148 -10.47 -14.27 16.61
C GLU A 148 -9.29 -13.32 16.86
N SER A 149 -9.57 -12.03 17.01
CA SER A 149 -8.52 -11.03 17.31
C SER A 149 -7.77 -11.42 18.59
N PRO A 150 -6.44 -11.22 18.66
CA PRO A 150 -5.67 -11.60 19.84
C PRO A 150 -6.19 -10.87 21.10
N PRO A 151 -6.14 -11.52 22.28
CA PRO A 151 -6.71 -10.99 23.53
C PRO A 151 -5.85 -9.89 24.21
N TRP A 152 -4.85 -9.35 23.50
CA TRP A 152 -4.01 -8.22 23.91
C TRP A 152 -4.07 -7.14 22.82
N GLU A 153 -4.08 -5.86 23.22
CA GLU A 153 -4.04 -4.74 22.28
C GLU A 153 -2.60 -4.34 21.89
N TRP A 154 -1.57 -4.81 22.63
CA TRP A 154 -0.18 -4.46 22.36
C TRP A 154 0.81 -5.58 22.73
N ALA A 155 1.86 -5.73 21.92
CA ALA A 155 3.03 -6.56 22.21
C ALA A 155 4.32 -5.75 21.98
N GLY A 156 5.31 -5.93 22.85
CA GLY A 156 6.62 -5.29 22.72
C GLY A 156 7.77 -6.24 23.03
N LEU A 157 8.70 -6.37 22.10
CA LEU A 157 9.95 -7.13 22.23
C LEU A 157 11.04 -6.24 22.83
N TYR A 158 11.76 -6.74 23.83
CA TYR A 158 12.88 -6.06 24.48
C TYR A 158 14.11 -6.96 24.56
N HIS A 159 15.30 -6.42 24.28
CA HIS A 159 16.56 -7.02 24.68
C HIS A 159 16.95 -6.52 26.08
N LEU A 160 16.99 -7.42 27.07
CA LEU A 160 17.23 -7.06 28.48
C LEU A 160 18.48 -7.76 29.03
N GLU A 161 19.31 -7.02 29.77
CA GLU A 161 20.43 -7.56 30.54
C GLU A 161 19.93 -8.22 31.84
N THR A 162 20.76 -9.06 32.47
CA THR A 162 20.44 -9.65 33.78
C THR A 162 20.37 -8.56 34.86
N GLY A 163 19.18 -8.32 35.44
CA GLY A 163 18.99 -7.27 36.43
C GLY A 163 17.53 -7.00 36.80
N THR A 164 17.32 -5.86 37.47
CA THR A 164 16.00 -5.40 37.92
C THR A 164 15.52 -4.23 37.07
N TYR A 165 14.27 -4.26 36.63
CA TYR A 165 13.62 -3.20 35.87
C TYR A 165 12.36 -2.71 36.60
N THR A 166 12.12 -1.40 36.57
CA THR A 166 10.90 -0.78 37.12
C THR A 166 9.97 -0.43 35.97
N TYR A 167 8.81 -1.10 35.91
CA TYR A 167 7.72 -0.75 34.99
C TYR A 167 6.75 0.17 35.74
N THR A 168 6.65 1.42 35.28
CA THR A 168 5.80 2.46 35.88
C THR A 168 4.58 2.68 35.01
N PHE A 169 3.40 2.82 35.62
CA PHE A 169 2.13 3.16 34.98
C PHE A 169 1.54 4.39 35.68
N GLU A 170 1.06 5.37 34.95
CA GLU A 170 0.18 6.42 35.47
C GLU A 170 -1.30 5.96 35.47
N GLN A 171 -2.24 6.89 35.64
CA GLN A 171 -3.68 6.59 35.69
C GLN A 171 -4.27 6.51 34.27
N GLY A 172 -4.42 5.28 33.76
CA GLY A 172 -5.11 4.98 32.51
C GLY A 172 -6.63 4.72 32.67
N PRO A 173 -7.30 4.18 31.63
CA PRO A 173 -8.75 4.00 31.58
C PRO A 173 -9.30 2.98 32.60
N ASP A 174 -8.60 1.88 32.81
CA ASP A 174 -9.07 0.74 33.62
C ASP A 174 -8.24 0.54 34.90
N PRO A 175 -8.85 0.04 35.99
CA PRO A 175 -8.19 -0.11 37.30
C PRO A 175 -7.24 -1.32 37.38
N GLN A 176 -7.24 -2.17 36.35
CA GLN A 176 -6.39 -3.36 36.25
C GLN A 176 -6.04 -3.65 34.79
N MET A 177 -4.98 -4.42 34.55
CA MET A 177 -4.55 -4.84 33.21
C MET A 177 -3.96 -6.26 33.26
N HIS A 178 -4.28 -7.10 32.27
CA HIS A 178 -3.56 -8.36 32.07
C HIS A 178 -2.24 -8.15 31.32
N LEU A 179 -1.20 -8.89 31.71
CA LEU A 179 0.13 -8.82 31.11
C LEU A 179 0.77 -10.22 31.10
N ALA A 180 1.17 -10.71 29.93
CA ALA A 180 2.10 -11.85 29.83
C ALA A 180 3.53 -11.32 29.65
N VAL A 181 4.50 -12.01 30.25
CA VAL A 181 5.94 -11.70 30.12
C VAL A 181 6.66 -12.99 29.75
N LEU A 182 7.15 -13.09 28.52
CA LEU A 182 7.69 -14.31 27.94
C LEU A 182 9.15 -14.12 27.49
N SER A 183 10.01 -15.08 27.80
CA SER A 183 11.37 -15.15 27.25
C SER A 183 11.35 -15.80 25.86
N THR A 184 12.12 -15.27 24.91
CA THR A 184 12.25 -15.83 23.56
C THR A 184 13.72 -15.97 23.16
N ASP A 185 14.03 -16.99 22.36
CA ASP A 185 15.38 -17.22 21.79
C ASP A 185 15.60 -16.38 20.51
N GLU A 186 14.52 -15.82 19.94
CA GLU A 186 14.50 -15.06 18.68
C GLU A 186 14.39 -13.53 18.92
N GLY A 187 14.82 -12.72 17.95
CA GLY A 187 14.85 -11.26 18.06
C GLY A 187 14.57 -10.58 16.71
N GLY A 188 14.24 -9.29 16.74
CA GLY A 188 13.47 -8.66 15.66
C GLY A 188 12.04 -9.21 15.59
N ASP A 189 11.33 -8.92 14.52
CA ASP A 189 9.88 -9.14 14.38
C ASP A 189 9.45 -10.60 14.67
N HIS A 190 10.29 -11.59 14.33
CA HIS A 190 10.04 -13.00 14.65
C HIS A 190 9.97 -13.30 16.16
N GLY A 191 10.60 -12.46 17.00
CA GLY A 191 10.66 -12.64 18.45
C GLY A 191 9.29 -12.61 19.13
N ILE A 192 8.35 -11.79 18.63
CA ILE A 192 6.97 -11.70 19.13
C ILE A 192 6.19 -12.97 18.71
N HIS A 193 6.12 -13.24 17.40
CA HIS A 193 5.45 -14.42 16.85
C HIS A 193 5.94 -15.77 17.43
N HIS A 194 7.23 -15.89 17.80
CA HIS A 194 7.77 -17.12 18.40
C HIS A 194 7.06 -17.53 19.70
N VAL A 195 6.57 -16.57 20.49
CA VAL A 195 5.93 -16.80 21.79
C VAL A 195 4.42 -16.51 21.80
N GLU A 196 3.85 -16.15 20.64
CA GLU A 196 2.46 -15.71 20.49
C GLU A 196 1.44 -16.79 20.85
N GLU A 197 1.64 -18.04 20.41
CA GLU A 197 0.79 -19.19 20.79
C GLU A 197 0.83 -19.44 22.32
N THR A 198 1.99 -19.19 22.95
CA THR A 198 2.12 -19.29 24.41
C THR A 198 1.35 -18.16 25.09
N ALA A 199 1.44 -16.92 24.60
CA ALA A 199 0.66 -15.80 25.11
C ALA A 199 -0.86 -16.07 24.99
N HIS A 200 -1.32 -16.58 23.84
CA HIS A 200 -2.72 -16.95 23.63
C HIS A 200 -3.20 -17.97 24.67
N SER A 201 -2.42 -19.05 24.89
CA SER A 201 -2.75 -20.08 25.88
C SER A 201 -2.81 -19.58 27.34
N LEU A 202 -2.11 -18.47 27.65
CA LEU A 202 -2.14 -17.83 28.96
C LEU A 202 -3.36 -16.91 29.13
N TYR A 203 -3.72 -16.15 28.08
CA TYR A 203 -4.91 -15.29 28.07
C TYR A 203 -6.22 -16.10 28.02
N GLU A 204 -6.24 -17.28 27.38
CA GLU A 204 -7.38 -18.21 27.41
C GLU A 204 -7.48 -19.04 28.71
N SER A 205 -6.52 -18.92 29.63
CA SER A 205 -6.48 -19.76 30.82
C SER A 205 -7.61 -19.47 31.83
N ASP A 206 -7.88 -20.40 32.75
CA ASP A 206 -8.87 -20.16 33.81
C ASP A 206 -8.41 -18.95 34.64
N HIS A 207 -9.26 -17.93 34.80
CA HIS A 207 -8.93 -16.69 35.52
C HIS A 207 -8.45 -16.93 36.97
N SER A 208 -8.74 -18.10 37.56
CA SER A 208 -8.22 -18.51 38.87
C SER A 208 -6.76 -19.01 38.87
N SER A 209 -6.15 -19.11 37.68
CA SER A 209 -4.71 -19.35 37.45
C SER A 209 -3.91 -18.04 37.34
N HIS A 210 -4.57 -16.91 37.07
CA HIS A 210 -3.90 -15.62 36.86
C HIS A 210 -3.26 -15.15 38.17
N THR A 211 -2.04 -14.60 38.07
CA THR A 211 -1.31 -14.08 39.22
C THR A 211 -1.59 -12.60 39.41
N THR A 212 -2.43 -12.25 40.39
CA THR A 212 -2.62 -10.86 40.81
C THR A 212 -1.33 -10.27 41.36
N VAL A 213 -0.96 -9.07 40.90
CA VAL A 213 0.21 -8.32 41.34
C VAL A 213 -0.23 -6.91 41.71
N GLU A 214 -0.09 -6.58 42.99
CA GLU A 214 -0.37 -5.26 43.51
C GLU A 214 0.83 -4.31 43.34
N ALA A 215 0.63 -3.02 43.60
CA ALA A 215 1.66 -1.99 43.60
C ALA A 215 2.94 -2.41 44.38
N ASP A 216 4.10 -2.10 43.82
CA ASP A 216 5.44 -2.53 44.23
C ASP A 216 5.68 -4.06 44.20
N GLY A 217 4.78 -4.82 43.55
CA GLY A 217 4.92 -6.26 43.32
C GLY A 217 5.99 -6.63 42.27
N THR A 218 6.24 -7.94 42.13
CA THR A 218 7.30 -8.47 41.26
C THR A 218 6.73 -9.34 40.13
N LEU A 219 7.19 -9.05 38.91
CA LEU A 219 6.96 -9.80 37.68
C LEU A 219 8.22 -10.62 37.34
N SER A 220 8.04 -11.80 36.76
CA SER A 220 9.14 -12.62 36.27
C SER A 220 8.73 -13.31 34.96
N PRO A 221 9.59 -13.37 33.94
CA PRO A 221 9.26 -14.06 32.69
C PRO A 221 8.83 -15.51 32.93
N SER A 222 7.67 -15.93 32.42
CA SER A 222 7.09 -17.24 32.69
C SER A 222 6.07 -17.67 31.63
N SER A 223 6.31 -18.82 30.99
CA SER A 223 5.36 -19.49 30.08
C SER A 223 4.19 -20.18 30.80
N GLU A 224 4.08 -20.06 32.13
CA GLU A 224 3.03 -20.69 32.94
C GLU A 224 2.18 -19.66 33.72
N SER A 225 2.29 -18.34 33.43
CA SER A 225 1.63 -17.31 34.25
C SER A 225 1.24 -16.06 33.46
N LEU A 226 -0.07 -15.79 33.39
CA LEU A 226 -0.59 -14.45 33.08
C LEU A 226 -0.64 -13.61 34.38
N TYR A 227 -0.16 -12.38 34.33
CA TYR A 227 -0.28 -11.43 35.44
C TYR A 227 -1.56 -10.61 35.34
N THR A 228 -2.11 -10.22 36.49
CA THR A 228 -3.17 -9.20 36.60
C THR A 228 -2.63 -8.08 37.46
N LEU A 229 -2.30 -6.96 36.83
CA LEU A 229 -1.75 -5.77 37.48
C LEU A 229 -2.91 -4.99 38.11
N GLU A 230 -2.87 -4.69 39.41
CA GLU A 230 -3.88 -3.85 40.08
C GLU A 230 -3.32 -2.44 40.37
N PHE A 231 -3.86 -1.42 39.69
CA PHE A 231 -3.37 -0.05 39.77
C PHE A 231 -3.92 0.70 40.99
N ALA A 232 -3.09 1.58 41.56
CA ALA A 232 -3.48 2.40 42.71
C ALA A 232 -4.57 3.43 42.35
N GLU A 233 -5.56 3.63 43.23
CA GLU A 233 -6.66 4.59 43.01
C GLU A 233 -6.20 6.03 42.70
N ASN A 234 -4.98 6.42 43.10
CA ASN A 234 -4.43 7.77 42.94
C ASN A 234 -2.90 7.73 42.79
N GLY A 235 -2.38 8.29 41.69
CA GLY A 235 -0.94 8.42 41.42
C GLY A 235 -0.37 7.25 40.60
N ALA A 236 0.91 7.35 40.26
CA ALA A 236 1.60 6.31 39.48
C ALA A 236 1.78 5.02 40.31
N THR A 237 1.67 3.88 39.64
CA THR A 237 1.87 2.53 40.16
C THR A 237 3.15 1.93 39.58
N THR A 238 3.95 1.27 40.41
CA THR A 238 5.24 0.68 40.04
C THR A 238 5.23 -0.84 40.20
N TYR A 239 5.85 -1.55 39.26
CA TYR A 239 6.09 -2.99 39.30
C TYR A 239 7.56 -3.31 39.03
N THR A 240 8.06 -4.38 39.64
CA THR A 240 9.45 -4.82 39.51
C THR A 240 9.54 -6.00 38.55
N LEU A 241 10.04 -5.80 37.33
CA LEU A 241 10.39 -6.91 36.42
C LEU A 241 11.79 -7.43 36.75
N GLN A 242 11.88 -8.71 37.15
CA GLN A 242 13.14 -9.38 37.46
C GLN A 242 13.60 -10.25 36.28
N VAL A 243 14.79 -9.96 35.74
CA VAL A 243 15.39 -10.65 34.59
C VAL A 243 16.58 -11.49 35.06
N GLU A 244 16.43 -12.83 35.06
CA GLU A 244 17.47 -13.74 35.58
C GLU A 244 18.61 -14.05 34.58
N SER A 245 18.42 -13.75 33.29
CA SER A 245 19.39 -13.96 32.22
C SER A 245 19.32 -12.88 31.15
N GLU A 246 20.48 -12.50 30.58
CA GLU A 246 20.56 -11.65 29.39
C GLU A 246 19.87 -12.35 28.20
N GLY A 247 18.98 -11.66 27.48
CA GLY A 247 18.20 -12.25 26.39
C GLY A 247 17.03 -11.38 25.92
N HIS A 248 16.21 -11.95 25.04
CA HIS A 248 15.01 -11.30 24.51
C HIS A 248 13.75 -11.65 25.31
N TYR A 249 12.89 -10.66 25.52
CA TYR A 249 11.67 -10.78 26.31
C TYR A 249 10.53 -10.01 25.65
N VAL A 250 9.37 -10.66 25.51
CA VAL A 250 8.16 -10.07 24.95
C VAL A 250 7.14 -9.82 26.06
N LEU A 251 6.60 -8.60 26.08
CA LEU A 251 5.52 -8.19 26.97
C LEU A 251 4.23 -8.07 26.14
N PHE A 252 3.22 -8.89 26.42
CA PHE A 252 1.90 -8.82 25.78
C PHE A 252 0.90 -8.19 26.75
N ALA A 253 0.55 -6.92 26.52
CA ALA A 253 -0.29 -6.12 27.39
C ALA A 253 -1.73 -6.04 26.87
N GLN A 254 -2.70 -6.24 27.77
CA GLN A 254 -4.12 -6.20 27.44
C GLN A 254 -4.53 -4.89 26.77
N HIS A 255 -3.96 -3.77 27.22
CA HIS A 255 -4.18 -2.43 26.69
C HIS A 255 -2.87 -1.79 26.23
N VAL A 256 -2.96 -0.81 25.32
CA VAL A 256 -1.80 -0.12 24.78
C VAL A 256 -1.09 0.68 25.90
N PRO A 257 0.22 0.48 26.15
CA PRO A 257 0.92 1.11 27.28
C PRO A 257 0.86 2.65 27.31
N SER A 258 0.66 3.30 26.16
CA SER A 258 0.51 4.76 26.05
C SER A 258 -0.73 5.30 26.75
N GLU A 259 -1.84 4.54 26.83
CA GLU A 259 -3.04 4.96 27.58
C GLU A 259 -2.79 5.13 29.09
N PHE A 260 -1.71 4.53 29.58
CA PHE A 260 -1.27 4.57 30.97
C PHE A 260 0.02 5.38 31.16
N ASN A 261 0.49 6.13 30.13
CA ASN A 261 1.82 6.76 30.08
C ASN A 261 2.97 5.82 30.54
N ALA A 262 2.85 4.52 30.24
CA ALA A 262 3.64 3.51 30.94
C ALA A 262 5.08 3.42 30.40
N ALA A 263 6.04 3.29 31.31
CA ALA A 263 7.46 3.35 31.01
C ALA A 263 8.25 2.26 31.76
N LEU A 264 9.00 1.44 31.01
CA LEU A 264 9.98 0.51 31.56
C LEU A 264 11.32 1.22 31.76
N SER A 265 11.99 0.98 32.89
CA SER A 265 13.28 1.60 33.21
C SER A 265 14.21 0.63 33.94
N ASN A 266 15.53 0.78 33.76
CA ASN A 266 16.54 -0.06 34.44
C ASN A 266 16.89 0.44 35.85
N GLU A 267 17.72 -0.30 36.61
CA GLU A 267 18.19 0.12 37.95
C GLU A 267 18.87 1.50 38.01
N GLY A 268 19.35 2.01 36.86
CA GLY A 268 19.92 3.35 36.74
C GLY A 268 18.90 4.47 36.56
N GLY A 269 17.62 4.14 36.40
CA GLY A 269 16.54 5.09 36.09
C GLY A 269 16.55 5.59 34.64
N ALA A 270 17.25 4.92 33.73
CA ALA A 270 17.15 5.20 32.30
C ALA A 270 15.96 4.43 31.71
N SER A 271 15.19 5.08 30.83
CA SER A 271 14.11 4.44 30.08
C SER A 271 14.65 3.33 29.18
N VAL A 272 13.83 2.30 28.98
CA VAL A 272 14.13 1.13 28.15
C VAL A 272 12.98 0.98 27.16
N THR A 273 13.25 1.28 25.89
CA THR A 273 12.29 1.10 24.80
C THR A 273 12.33 -0.34 24.27
N PRO A 274 11.22 -0.84 23.71
CA PRO A 274 11.24 -2.07 22.92
C PRO A 274 12.08 -1.90 21.65
N GLU A 275 12.53 -3.03 21.09
CA GLU A 275 13.18 -3.11 19.77
C GLU A 275 12.15 -3.20 18.64
N VAL A 276 11.02 -3.86 18.89
CA VAL A 276 9.89 -4.04 17.98
C VAL A 276 8.59 -3.96 18.79
N THR A 277 7.53 -3.37 18.21
CA THR A 277 6.19 -3.34 18.78
C THR A 277 5.13 -3.67 17.75
N GLU A 278 4.14 -4.44 18.18
CA GLU A 278 2.90 -4.70 17.44
C GLU A 278 1.73 -4.15 18.26
N ALA A 279 0.78 -3.48 17.60
CA ALA A 279 -0.40 -2.93 18.27
C ALA A 279 -1.65 -3.15 17.42
N VAL A 280 -2.69 -3.69 18.06
CA VAL A 280 -3.84 -4.31 17.39
C VAL A 280 -4.89 -3.23 17.07
N GLY A 281 -4.65 -2.51 15.98
CA GLY A 281 -5.53 -1.44 15.50
C GLY A 281 -4.91 -0.02 15.56
N GLY A 282 -3.61 0.10 15.80
CA GLY A 282 -2.91 1.39 15.74
C GLY A 282 -1.46 1.23 15.30
N HIS A 283 -1.14 1.63 14.07
CA HIS A 283 0.25 1.85 13.68
C HIS A 283 0.77 3.10 14.41
N ASP A 284 1.92 2.98 15.08
CA ASP A 284 2.76 4.14 15.38
C ASP A 284 4.24 3.77 15.22
N HIS A 285 4.99 4.62 14.53
CA HIS A 285 6.42 4.47 14.35
C HIS A 285 7.14 5.43 15.31
N GLY A 286 7.79 4.89 16.33
CA GLY A 286 8.48 5.66 17.35
C GLY A 286 9.50 6.65 16.77
N HIS A 287 9.11 7.91 16.64
CA HIS A 287 9.95 9.00 16.14
C HIS A 287 10.30 9.95 17.28
N GLU A 288 11.59 10.24 17.48
CA GLU A 288 12.02 11.07 18.62
C GLU A 288 11.56 12.53 18.50
N THR A 289 11.19 13.10 19.64
CA THR A 289 10.64 14.45 19.84
C THR A 289 11.71 15.53 19.97
N GLU A 290 11.46 16.72 19.40
CA GLU A 290 11.87 17.99 20.03
C GLU A 290 10.63 18.92 20.13
N ASP A 291 10.41 19.53 21.31
CA ASP A 291 9.25 20.38 21.61
C ASP A 291 9.30 21.78 20.94
N ASP A 292 8.14 22.34 20.58
CA ASP A 292 7.60 23.53 21.29
C ASP A 292 6.07 23.68 21.06
N HIS A 293 5.42 24.54 21.85
CA HIS A 293 3.96 24.76 21.92
C HIS A 293 3.43 25.71 20.79
N GLU A 294 2.12 25.95 20.53
CA GLU A 294 0.96 26.24 21.41
C GLU A 294 -0.41 25.79 20.82
N ASN A 295 -1.50 25.96 21.60
CA ASN A 295 -2.88 25.54 21.29
C ASN A 295 -3.66 26.54 20.40
N GLU A 296 -4.64 26.06 19.61
CA GLU A 296 -6.02 26.64 19.58
C GLU A 296 -7.06 25.60 19.06
N ASP A 297 -8.35 25.76 19.41
CA ASP A 297 -9.41 24.75 19.23
C ASP A 297 -9.88 24.51 17.76
N GLY A 298 -10.12 23.25 17.34
CA GLY A 298 -10.24 22.91 15.90
C GLY A 298 -11.20 21.80 15.42
N HIS A 299 -12.19 21.35 16.20
CA HIS A 299 -13.27 20.42 15.79
C HIS A 299 -12.96 18.94 15.45
N ASP A 300 -13.56 18.04 16.25
CA ASP A 300 -13.87 16.65 15.93
C ASP A 300 -14.58 16.50 14.56
N HIS A 301 -13.92 15.79 13.66
CA HIS A 301 -14.53 15.09 12.53
C HIS A 301 -14.05 13.64 12.55
N GLY A 302 -14.89 12.72 13.06
CA GLY A 302 -14.63 11.28 12.97
C GLY A 302 -14.63 10.78 11.52
N HIS A 303 -13.45 10.59 10.94
CA HIS A 303 -13.25 9.84 9.71
C HIS A 303 -13.23 8.34 10.02
N GLY A 304 -14.04 7.55 9.31
CA GLY A 304 -14.06 6.10 9.48
C GLY A 304 -12.94 5.48 8.66
N HIS A 305 -11.85 5.07 9.33
CA HIS A 305 -10.63 4.58 8.68
C HIS A 305 -10.89 3.50 7.62
N ALA A 306 -10.33 3.72 6.42
CA ALA A 306 -10.38 2.76 5.32
C ALA A 306 -9.25 1.70 5.37
N GLY A 307 -8.40 1.74 6.40
CA GLY A 307 -7.13 1.00 6.55
C GLY A 307 -7.21 -0.52 6.73
N GLY A 308 -8.23 -1.16 6.13
CA GLY A 308 -8.39 -2.61 6.07
C GLY A 308 -8.93 -3.13 4.73
N MET A 309 -9.06 -2.28 3.70
CA MET A 309 -9.65 -2.63 2.39
C MET A 309 -8.56 -2.90 1.34
N ASP A 310 -8.83 -3.81 0.38
CA ASP A 310 -7.94 -4.07 -0.76
C ASP A 310 -7.86 -2.82 -1.68
N PRO A 311 -6.68 -2.18 -1.84
CA PRO A 311 -6.55 -0.98 -2.65
C PRO A 311 -6.59 -1.23 -4.16
N HIS A 312 -6.39 -2.47 -4.64
CA HIS A 312 -6.06 -2.77 -6.04
C HIS A 312 -7.25 -2.68 -7.02
N PHE A 313 -8.28 -1.89 -6.71
CA PHE A 313 -9.55 -1.81 -7.45
C PHE A 313 -9.40 -1.54 -8.95
N TRP A 314 -8.29 -0.92 -9.36
CA TRP A 314 -8.01 -0.57 -10.75
C TRP A 314 -7.69 -1.78 -11.62
N ILE A 315 -7.34 -2.94 -11.04
CA ILE A 315 -7.13 -4.19 -11.82
C ILE A 315 -8.44 -4.64 -12.49
N ASP A 316 -9.58 -4.28 -11.91
CA ASP A 316 -10.91 -4.41 -12.53
C ASP A 316 -11.19 -3.20 -13.45
N PRO A 317 -11.25 -3.38 -14.78
CA PRO A 317 -11.44 -2.28 -15.73
C PRO A 317 -12.85 -1.66 -15.67
N VAL A 318 -13.82 -2.29 -15.02
CA VAL A 318 -15.16 -1.72 -14.78
C VAL A 318 -15.13 -0.79 -13.57
N ARG A 319 -14.39 -1.14 -12.51
CA ARG A 319 -14.18 -0.28 -11.32
C ARG A 319 -13.26 0.90 -11.61
N ALA A 320 -12.20 0.69 -12.40
CA ALA A 320 -11.26 1.73 -12.83
C ALA A 320 -11.95 2.95 -13.48
N LYS A 321 -13.15 2.78 -14.05
CA LYS A 321 -13.96 3.88 -14.62
C LYS A 321 -14.31 4.97 -13.59
N THR A 322 -14.39 4.63 -12.30
CA THR A 322 -14.65 5.60 -11.22
C THR A 322 -13.50 6.58 -11.09
N ALA A 323 -12.25 6.08 -11.07
CA ALA A 323 -11.05 6.91 -11.11
C ALA A 323 -11.02 7.84 -12.34
N VAL A 324 -11.44 7.35 -13.50
CA VAL A 324 -11.55 8.17 -14.73
C VAL A 324 -12.54 9.32 -14.57
N ASP A 325 -13.68 9.10 -13.90
CA ASP A 325 -14.67 10.14 -13.62
C ASP A 325 -14.21 11.12 -12.53
N ASN A 326 -13.55 10.65 -11.46
CA ASN A 326 -12.98 11.49 -10.40
C ASN A 326 -11.88 12.41 -10.96
N ILE A 327 -10.94 11.84 -11.73
CA ILE A 327 -9.85 12.58 -12.38
C ILE A 327 -10.39 13.55 -13.44
N GLN A 328 -11.43 13.17 -14.21
CA GLN A 328 -12.12 14.11 -15.09
C GLN A 328 -12.73 15.28 -14.33
N GLN A 329 -13.37 15.03 -13.17
CA GLN A 329 -14.00 16.07 -12.39
C GLN A 329 -12.95 16.99 -11.75
N GLY A 330 -11.83 16.45 -11.28
CA GLY A 330 -10.66 17.21 -10.84
C GLY A 330 -10.19 18.21 -11.91
N PHE A 331 -9.80 17.73 -13.09
CA PHE A 331 -9.34 18.61 -14.19
C PHE A 331 -10.40 19.65 -14.57
N ALA A 332 -11.69 19.29 -14.59
CA ALA A 332 -12.78 20.20 -14.88
C ALA A 332 -13.05 21.26 -13.78
N ASN A 333 -12.67 20.99 -12.52
CA ASN A 333 -12.81 21.94 -11.41
C ASN A 333 -11.80 23.08 -11.52
N VAL A 334 -10.52 22.75 -11.73
CA VAL A 334 -9.44 23.75 -11.83
C VAL A 334 -9.37 24.41 -13.22
N ASP A 335 -9.77 23.69 -14.28
CA ASP A 335 -9.82 24.18 -15.65
C ASP A 335 -11.23 24.00 -16.25
N SER A 336 -12.10 24.92 -15.85
CA SER A 336 -13.48 24.98 -16.34
C SER A 336 -13.59 25.31 -17.83
N GLU A 337 -12.57 25.93 -18.45
CA GLU A 337 -12.59 26.26 -19.88
C GLU A 337 -12.44 25.01 -20.75
N ASN A 338 -11.60 24.05 -20.33
CA ASN A 338 -11.37 22.79 -21.04
C ASN A 338 -12.27 21.63 -20.59
N SER A 339 -13.22 21.84 -19.67
CA SER A 339 -14.16 20.83 -19.16
C SER A 339 -14.81 19.92 -20.22
N SER A 340 -15.18 20.45 -21.39
CA SER A 340 -15.76 19.63 -22.47
C SER A 340 -14.76 18.68 -23.12
N THR A 341 -13.48 19.05 -23.15
CA THR A 341 -12.38 18.23 -23.67
C THR A 341 -12.11 17.09 -22.70
N TYR A 342 -11.92 17.36 -21.40
CA TYR A 342 -11.71 16.33 -20.39
C TYR A 342 -12.85 15.30 -20.36
N LYS A 343 -14.10 15.75 -20.47
CA LYS A 343 -15.26 14.86 -20.57
C LYS A 343 -15.27 14.01 -21.83
N SER A 344 -14.86 14.56 -22.97
CA SER A 344 -14.74 13.80 -24.23
C SER A 344 -13.62 12.75 -24.14
N ASN A 345 -12.50 13.11 -23.52
CA ASN A 345 -11.34 12.23 -23.34
C ASN A 345 -11.64 11.09 -22.35
N ALA A 346 -12.22 11.42 -21.19
CA ALA A 346 -12.71 10.45 -20.22
C ALA A 346 -13.74 9.47 -20.80
N THR A 347 -14.64 9.93 -21.67
CA THR A 347 -15.58 9.05 -22.37
C THR A 347 -14.83 8.05 -23.26
N GLN A 348 -13.92 8.53 -24.12
CA GLN A 348 -13.10 7.69 -25.00
C GLN A 348 -12.21 6.70 -24.22
N TYR A 349 -11.70 7.08 -23.05
CA TYR A 349 -10.92 6.15 -22.22
C TYR A 349 -11.82 5.10 -21.54
N LYS A 350 -13.03 5.46 -21.10
CA LYS A 350 -14.01 4.47 -20.60
C LYS A 350 -14.50 3.51 -21.70
N ASP A 351 -14.58 3.95 -22.96
CA ASP A 351 -14.80 3.07 -24.10
C ASP A 351 -13.63 2.05 -24.26
N LYS A 352 -12.36 2.48 -24.10
CA LYS A 352 -11.19 1.55 -24.07
C LYS A 352 -11.29 0.53 -22.93
N LEU A 353 -11.85 0.93 -21.79
CA LEU A 353 -12.08 0.06 -20.62
C LEU A 353 -13.22 -0.94 -20.85
N ASP A 354 -14.28 -0.57 -21.60
CA ASP A 354 -15.30 -1.52 -22.07
C ASP A 354 -14.74 -2.54 -23.07
N ASP A 355 -13.90 -2.08 -24.01
CA ASP A 355 -13.15 -2.99 -24.91
C ASP A 355 -12.22 -3.93 -24.12
N LEU A 356 -11.55 -3.45 -23.07
CA LEU A 356 -10.69 -4.26 -22.20
C LEU A 356 -11.51 -5.27 -21.39
N HIS A 357 -12.60 -4.85 -20.76
CA HIS A 357 -13.52 -5.74 -20.05
C HIS A 357 -14.05 -6.87 -20.97
N SER A 358 -14.48 -6.50 -22.18
CA SER A 358 -14.95 -7.45 -23.20
C SER A 358 -13.84 -8.41 -23.65
N SER A 359 -12.60 -7.91 -23.79
CA SER A 359 -11.42 -8.72 -24.16
C SER A 359 -11.11 -9.75 -23.06
N LEU A 360 -11.10 -9.34 -21.79
CA LEU A 360 -10.88 -10.24 -20.65
C LEU A 360 -12.00 -11.27 -20.52
N GLN A 361 -13.27 -10.85 -20.60
CA GLN A 361 -14.40 -11.76 -20.48
C GLN A 361 -14.41 -12.82 -21.58
N SER A 362 -14.18 -12.42 -22.84
CA SER A 362 -14.16 -13.36 -23.98
C SER A 362 -12.87 -14.17 -24.08
N GLY A 363 -11.76 -13.67 -23.54
CA GLY A 363 -10.47 -14.36 -23.54
C GLY A 363 -10.35 -15.45 -22.49
N LEU A 364 -11.13 -15.36 -21.39
CA LEU A 364 -11.18 -16.34 -20.31
C LEU A 364 -12.46 -17.20 -20.35
N GLU A 365 -13.33 -17.03 -21.37
CA GLU A 365 -14.57 -17.80 -21.53
C GLU A 365 -14.27 -19.25 -21.91
N GLY A 366 -14.37 -20.16 -20.93
CA GLY A 366 -14.18 -21.61 -21.14
C GLY A 366 -12.88 -22.17 -20.58
N ALA A 367 -12.14 -21.39 -19.78
CA ALA A 367 -11.00 -21.82 -18.98
C ALA A 367 -11.20 -23.21 -18.35
N SER A 368 -10.17 -24.07 -18.43
CA SER A 368 -10.21 -25.43 -17.85
C SER A 368 -9.70 -25.49 -16.41
N LYS A 369 -8.97 -24.45 -15.97
CA LYS A 369 -8.51 -24.21 -14.60
C LYS A 369 -9.21 -22.96 -14.03
N ASP A 370 -9.35 -22.93 -12.71
CA ASP A 370 -10.02 -21.88 -11.94
C ASP A 370 -9.11 -21.23 -10.87
N VAL A 371 -7.81 -21.58 -10.83
CA VAL A 371 -6.83 -21.06 -9.87
C VAL A 371 -5.59 -20.53 -10.59
N VAL A 372 -5.12 -19.35 -10.17
CA VAL A 372 -3.80 -18.78 -10.55
C VAL A 372 -2.94 -18.66 -9.29
N PHE A 373 -1.68 -19.08 -9.35
CA PHE A 373 -0.71 -18.84 -8.28
C PHE A 373 0.24 -17.69 -8.62
N VAL A 374 0.42 -16.75 -7.68
CA VAL A 374 1.30 -15.58 -7.81
C VAL A 374 2.39 -15.59 -6.75
N ALA A 375 3.65 -15.59 -7.17
CA ALA A 375 4.82 -15.42 -6.32
C ALA A 375 5.06 -13.93 -6.01
N GLY A 376 4.15 -13.38 -5.21
CA GLY A 376 4.03 -12.00 -4.73
C GLY A 376 2.79 -11.90 -3.83
N HIS A 377 2.26 -10.69 -3.60
CA HIS A 377 1.06 -10.44 -2.78
C HIS A 377 -0.27 -10.49 -3.57
N ASN A 378 -1.40 -10.46 -2.86
CA ASN A 378 -2.72 -10.60 -3.48
C ASN A 378 -3.29 -9.28 -4.04
N ALA A 379 -2.72 -8.82 -5.15
CA ALA A 379 -3.17 -7.65 -5.89
C ALA A 379 -4.32 -7.91 -6.90
N PHE A 380 -4.90 -9.11 -6.91
CA PHE A 380 -5.72 -9.59 -8.03
C PHE A 380 -7.13 -10.06 -7.63
N GLY A 381 -7.52 -9.92 -6.36
CA GLY A 381 -8.84 -10.34 -5.85
C GLY A 381 -10.02 -9.78 -6.65
N TYR A 382 -10.01 -8.48 -6.95
CA TYR A 382 -10.99 -7.83 -7.83
C TYR A 382 -11.09 -8.44 -9.24
N LEU A 383 -9.96 -8.92 -9.80
CA LEU A 383 -9.90 -9.51 -11.13
C LEU A 383 -10.49 -10.92 -11.14
N GLY A 384 -10.06 -11.76 -10.19
CA GLY A 384 -10.60 -13.10 -9.98
C GLY A 384 -12.11 -13.08 -9.72
N ALA A 385 -12.56 -12.18 -8.83
CA ALA A 385 -13.98 -11.99 -8.50
C ALA A 385 -14.84 -11.52 -9.69
N ARG A 386 -14.26 -10.85 -10.70
CA ARG A 386 -14.99 -10.45 -11.93
C ARG A 386 -15.04 -11.56 -12.98
N TYR A 387 -13.96 -12.31 -13.16
CA TYR A 387 -13.81 -13.24 -14.29
C TYR A 387 -13.93 -14.72 -13.93
N GLY A 388 -14.04 -15.06 -12.64
CA GLY A 388 -14.39 -16.39 -12.16
C GLY A 388 -13.20 -17.31 -11.87
N PHE A 389 -12.14 -16.78 -11.27
CA PHE A 389 -10.98 -17.56 -10.81
C PHE A 389 -10.53 -17.12 -9.40
N GLU A 390 -9.91 -18.03 -8.64
CA GLU A 390 -9.22 -17.74 -7.38
C GLU A 390 -7.75 -17.38 -7.64
N VAL A 391 -7.20 -16.54 -6.77
CA VAL A 391 -5.78 -16.19 -6.75
C VAL A 391 -5.19 -16.71 -5.45
N LYS A 392 -4.26 -17.67 -5.57
CA LYS A 392 -3.39 -18.11 -4.47
C LYS A 392 -2.09 -17.32 -4.55
N THR A 393 -1.51 -16.96 -3.41
CA THR A 393 -0.30 -16.12 -3.36
C THR A 393 0.80 -16.73 -2.51
N LEU A 394 2.02 -16.22 -2.67
CA LEU A 394 3.17 -16.60 -1.85
C LEU A 394 3.22 -15.79 -0.56
N THR A 395 2.88 -14.51 -0.61
CA THR A 395 2.72 -13.66 0.58
C THR A 395 1.28 -13.15 0.66
N SER A 396 0.81 -12.88 1.88
CA SER A 396 -0.62 -12.64 2.12
C SER A 396 -1.07 -11.24 1.71
N ILE A 397 -0.27 -10.19 1.98
CA ILE A 397 -0.75 -8.80 1.93
C ILE A 397 0.22 -7.81 1.26
N SER A 398 1.51 -7.77 1.62
CA SER A 398 2.39 -6.66 1.19
C SER A 398 3.33 -7.03 0.03
N PRO A 399 3.55 -6.14 -0.97
CA PRO A 399 4.51 -6.35 -2.04
C PRO A 399 5.97 -6.39 -1.58
N ASP A 400 6.27 -5.81 -0.41
CA ASP A 400 7.63 -5.73 0.14
C ASP A 400 7.97 -6.94 1.04
N ASP A 401 6.98 -7.79 1.39
CA ASP A 401 7.14 -9.02 2.17
C ASP A 401 8.20 -9.95 1.55
N GLN A 402 9.21 -10.35 2.34
CA GLN A 402 10.18 -11.36 1.91
C GLN A 402 9.70 -12.76 2.29
N PRO A 403 9.52 -13.69 1.33
CA PRO A 403 8.94 -14.99 1.61
C PRO A 403 9.86 -15.85 2.49
N THR A 404 9.27 -16.40 3.56
CA THR A 404 9.92 -17.30 4.49
C THR A 404 10.03 -18.73 3.91
N PRO A 405 10.82 -19.62 4.54
CA PRO A 405 10.84 -21.04 4.15
C PRO A 405 9.47 -21.73 4.26
N ARG A 406 8.60 -21.31 5.18
CA ARG A 406 7.24 -21.87 5.33
C ARG A 406 6.36 -21.49 4.14
N ASP A 407 6.45 -20.24 3.69
CA ASP A 407 5.66 -19.74 2.56
C ASP A 407 6.05 -20.47 1.26
N ILE A 408 7.35 -20.78 1.10
CA ILE A 408 7.85 -21.61 0.00
C ILE A 408 7.30 -23.05 0.10
N GLU A 409 7.30 -23.68 1.28
CA GLU A 409 6.71 -25.02 1.47
C GLU A 409 5.19 -25.03 1.20
N GLN A 410 4.45 -24.02 1.65
CA GLN A 410 3.01 -23.86 1.39
C GLN A 410 2.73 -23.60 -0.10
N ALA A 411 3.53 -22.77 -0.76
CA ALA A 411 3.44 -22.54 -2.20
C ALA A 411 3.73 -23.81 -3.00
N GLN A 412 4.73 -24.62 -2.60
CA GLN A 412 4.98 -25.93 -3.20
C GLN A 412 3.78 -26.87 -3.06
N GLN A 413 3.10 -26.87 -1.90
CA GLN A 413 1.85 -27.62 -1.73
C GLN A 413 0.74 -27.12 -2.67
N LEU A 414 0.44 -25.81 -2.67
CA LEU A 414 -0.63 -25.22 -3.48
C LEU A 414 -0.43 -25.46 -4.99
N ILE A 415 0.81 -25.36 -5.48
CA ILE A 415 1.18 -25.66 -6.87
C ILE A 415 0.92 -27.14 -7.20
N SER A 416 1.23 -28.05 -6.27
CA SER A 416 1.01 -29.49 -6.46
C SER A 416 -0.48 -29.87 -6.38
N GLU A 417 -1.21 -29.30 -5.43
CA GLU A 417 -2.61 -29.61 -5.15
C GLU A 417 -3.56 -29.18 -6.28
N HIS A 418 -3.36 -27.97 -6.83
CA HIS A 418 -4.14 -27.46 -7.95
C HIS A 418 -3.58 -27.87 -9.34
N ASP A 419 -2.48 -28.63 -9.40
CA ASP A 419 -1.75 -29.00 -10.64
C ASP A 419 -1.41 -27.76 -11.49
N LEU A 420 -0.69 -26.81 -10.89
CA LEU A 420 -0.38 -25.52 -11.51
C LEU A 420 0.88 -25.61 -12.35
N GLN A 421 0.69 -25.55 -13.67
CA GLN A 421 1.76 -25.65 -14.66
C GLN A 421 2.63 -24.38 -14.73
N TYR A 422 2.25 -23.31 -14.04
CA TYR A 422 2.82 -21.96 -14.14
C TYR A 422 2.81 -21.22 -12.80
N VAL A 423 3.86 -20.43 -12.56
CA VAL A 423 3.95 -19.48 -11.44
C VAL A 423 3.92 -18.05 -12.00
N CYS A 424 3.02 -17.20 -11.53
CA CYS A 424 2.95 -15.80 -11.97
C CYS A 424 3.78 -14.87 -11.06
N SER A 425 4.30 -13.76 -11.57
CA SER A 425 5.02 -12.73 -10.78
C SER A 425 5.06 -11.39 -11.52
N ASP A 426 5.16 -10.26 -10.80
CA ASP A 426 5.23 -8.93 -11.42
C ASP A 426 6.64 -8.67 -12.02
N PRO A 427 6.76 -8.24 -13.30
CA PRO A 427 8.04 -7.91 -13.91
C PRO A 427 8.85 -6.77 -13.25
N LEU A 428 8.28 -6.03 -12.29
CA LEU A 428 8.98 -5.04 -11.46
C LEU A 428 9.52 -5.63 -10.14
N GLU A 429 9.09 -6.82 -9.75
CA GLU A 429 9.42 -7.48 -8.47
C GLU A 429 10.56 -8.52 -8.58
N SER A 430 11.04 -8.98 -7.42
CA SER A 430 12.12 -9.96 -7.29
C SER A 430 11.72 -11.35 -7.79
N GLN A 431 12.10 -11.67 -9.02
CA GLN A 431 11.82 -12.96 -9.69
C GLN A 431 12.45 -14.21 -9.02
N GLN A 432 13.12 -14.07 -7.86
CA GLN A 432 13.89 -15.14 -7.22
C GLN A 432 13.00 -16.26 -6.69
N ALA A 433 11.95 -15.93 -5.92
CA ALA A 433 11.05 -16.93 -5.36
C ALA A 433 10.24 -17.65 -6.46
N ALA A 434 9.78 -16.91 -7.46
CA ALA A 434 9.11 -17.49 -8.64
C ALA A 434 10.00 -18.50 -9.38
N GLN A 435 11.29 -18.18 -9.56
CA GLN A 435 12.26 -19.08 -10.19
C GLN A 435 12.62 -20.28 -9.30
N GLN A 436 12.63 -20.12 -7.98
CA GLN A 436 12.82 -21.23 -7.04
C GLN A 436 11.64 -22.21 -7.11
N LEU A 437 10.40 -21.73 -7.04
CA LEU A 437 9.20 -22.57 -7.11
C LEU A 437 9.15 -23.37 -8.42
N VAL A 438 9.49 -22.76 -9.57
CA VAL A 438 9.60 -23.45 -10.88
C VAL A 438 10.81 -24.41 -10.95
N ALA A 439 11.80 -24.29 -10.08
CA ALA A 439 12.93 -25.22 -9.98
C ALA A 439 12.68 -26.40 -9.02
N GLU A 440 11.72 -26.26 -8.10
CA GLU A 440 11.47 -27.19 -6.99
C GLU A 440 10.09 -27.91 -7.06
N THR A 441 9.23 -27.52 -8.00
CA THR A 441 7.91 -28.14 -8.25
C THR A 441 7.78 -28.71 -9.68
N ASP A 442 6.61 -29.24 -10.04
CA ASP A 442 6.25 -29.61 -11.42
C ASP A 442 5.85 -28.40 -12.30
N ALA A 443 5.82 -27.17 -11.76
CA ALA A 443 5.55 -25.96 -12.55
C ALA A 443 6.65 -25.71 -13.59
N THR A 444 6.26 -25.25 -14.78
CA THR A 444 7.13 -25.33 -15.99
C THR A 444 7.77 -24.01 -16.40
N GLU A 445 7.17 -22.87 -16.03
CA GLU A 445 7.57 -21.54 -16.51
C GLU A 445 7.05 -20.45 -15.55
N VAL A 446 7.83 -19.37 -15.36
CA VAL A 446 7.36 -18.15 -14.70
C VAL A 446 6.67 -17.26 -15.74
N LEU A 447 5.45 -16.79 -15.46
CA LEU A 447 4.69 -15.92 -16.34
C LEU A 447 4.57 -14.49 -15.76
N PRO A 448 4.62 -13.44 -16.59
CA PRO A 448 4.48 -12.07 -16.13
C PRO A 448 3.00 -11.73 -15.86
N LEU A 449 2.64 -11.48 -14.60
CA LEU A 449 1.32 -10.98 -14.20
C LEU A 449 1.53 -9.81 -13.24
N THR A 450 0.96 -8.65 -13.56
CA THR A 450 1.33 -7.39 -12.91
C THR A 450 0.11 -6.65 -12.34
N SER A 451 0.24 -6.12 -11.12
CA SER A 451 -0.76 -5.19 -10.56
C SER A 451 -0.67 -3.81 -11.25
N ILE A 452 0.35 -3.61 -12.07
CA ILE A 452 0.79 -2.36 -12.71
C ILE A 452 1.21 -1.31 -11.66
N PRO A 453 2.13 -1.66 -10.73
CA PRO A 453 2.56 -0.77 -9.65
C PRO A 453 3.49 0.35 -10.14
N GLY A 454 4.00 0.23 -11.36
CA GLY A 454 4.88 1.19 -12.01
C GLY A 454 4.95 0.90 -13.51
N GLN A 455 5.96 1.46 -14.17
CA GLN A 455 6.23 1.20 -15.59
C GLN A 455 7.61 0.58 -15.76
N THR A 456 7.72 -0.58 -16.41
CA THR A 456 9.04 -1.10 -16.83
C THR A 456 9.62 -0.23 -17.95
N GLN A 457 10.96 -0.24 -18.11
CA GLN A 457 11.59 0.45 -19.25
C GLN A 457 11.10 -0.11 -20.60
N GLU A 458 10.78 -1.41 -20.69
CA GLU A 458 10.23 -2.00 -21.92
C GLU A 458 8.81 -1.49 -22.24
N TRP A 459 7.99 -1.19 -21.24
CA TRP A 459 6.66 -0.61 -21.46
C TRP A 459 6.78 0.89 -21.81
N ALA A 460 7.70 1.61 -21.17
CA ALA A 460 8.01 3.00 -21.49
C ALA A 460 8.54 3.17 -22.92
N ASP A 461 9.46 2.32 -23.37
CA ASP A 461 10.03 2.32 -24.73
C ASP A 461 8.99 1.98 -25.84
N LYS A 462 7.79 1.53 -25.46
CA LYS A 462 6.66 1.21 -26.36
C LYS A 462 5.49 2.19 -26.25
N ASP A 463 5.60 3.24 -25.45
CA ASP A 463 4.51 4.15 -25.09
C ASP A 463 3.26 3.43 -24.49
N TRP A 464 3.45 2.32 -23.75
CA TRP A 464 2.34 1.52 -23.18
C TRP A 464 1.73 2.15 -21.91
N GLY A 465 0.42 2.39 -21.95
CA GLY A 465 -0.40 2.78 -20.78
C GLY A 465 -1.02 1.58 -20.07
N TYR A 466 -1.90 1.84 -19.09
CA TYR A 466 -2.55 0.78 -18.28
C TYR A 466 -3.31 -0.23 -19.16
N VAL A 467 -4.08 0.25 -20.15
CA VAL A 467 -4.86 -0.62 -21.05
C VAL A 467 -3.96 -1.51 -21.90
N ASP A 468 -2.77 -1.03 -22.30
CA ASP A 468 -1.83 -1.79 -23.12
C ASP A 468 -1.13 -2.87 -22.29
N VAL A 469 -0.73 -2.58 -21.04
CA VAL A 469 -0.18 -3.59 -20.12
C VAL A 469 -1.24 -4.67 -19.83
N MET A 470 -2.48 -4.28 -19.53
CA MET A 470 -3.58 -5.24 -19.30
C MET A 470 -3.84 -6.15 -20.52
N LYS A 471 -3.77 -5.62 -21.76
CA LYS A 471 -4.03 -6.39 -22.99
C LYS A 471 -2.83 -7.20 -23.50
N ASN A 472 -1.60 -6.78 -23.23
CA ASN A 472 -0.39 -7.41 -23.80
C ASN A 472 0.44 -8.20 -22.77
N VAL A 473 0.16 -8.04 -21.47
CA VAL A 473 0.80 -8.81 -20.38
C VAL A 473 -0.24 -9.66 -19.66
N ASN A 474 -1.17 -9.04 -18.92
CA ASN A 474 -2.05 -9.76 -18.01
C ASN A 474 -3.02 -10.71 -18.72
N LEU A 475 -3.73 -10.26 -19.76
CA LEU A 475 -4.65 -11.13 -20.49
C LEU A 475 -3.93 -12.36 -21.10
N PRO A 476 -2.85 -12.24 -21.90
CA PRO A 476 -2.12 -13.40 -22.41
C PRO A 476 -1.59 -14.36 -21.32
N THR A 477 -1.14 -13.83 -20.18
CA THR A 477 -0.71 -14.65 -19.04
C THR A 477 -1.88 -15.41 -18.42
N LEU A 478 -3.01 -14.76 -18.18
CA LEU A 478 -4.21 -15.39 -17.60
C LEU A 478 -4.78 -16.48 -18.52
N GLN A 479 -4.81 -16.26 -19.84
CA GLN A 479 -5.23 -17.30 -20.80
C GLN A 479 -4.35 -18.54 -20.73
N LYS A 480 -3.03 -18.36 -20.55
CA LYS A 480 -2.06 -19.45 -20.41
C LYS A 480 -2.13 -20.12 -19.03
N ALA A 481 -2.35 -19.35 -17.97
CA ALA A 481 -2.44 -19.86 -16.60
C ALA A 481 -3.74 -20.66 -16.36
N LEU A 482 -4.86 -20.19 -16.91
CA LEU A 482 -6.20 -20.76 -16.72
C LEU A 482 -6.61 -21.77 -17.81
N ASP A 483 -5.77 -22.00 -18.83
CA ASP A 483 -6.02 -22.88 -19.99
C ASP A 483 -7.35 -22.56 -20.69
N ALA A 484 -7.41 -21.37 -21.32
CA ALA A 484 -8.59 -20.79 -22.00
C ALA A 484 -8.38 -20.56 -23.52
#